data_AF-A0A937PQ57-F1
#
_entry.id   AF-A0A937PQ57-F1
#
_cell.length_a   1.000
_cell.length_b   1.000
_cell.length_c   1.000
_cell.angle_alpha   90.00
_cell.angle_beta   90.00
_cell.angle_gamma   90.00
#
_symmetry.space_group_name_H-M   'P 1'
#
loop_
_entity.id
_entity.type
_entity.pdbx_description
1 polymer ?
#
loop_
_entity_poly.entity_id
_entity_poly.type
_entity_poly.pdbx_seq_one_letter_code
_entity_poly.pdbx_strand_id
1 'polypeptide(L)'
;MGEREPTGSPPGTDTDQRVKAFVGGLSEEEVMLVRLRDELYDGRWDAMLADLNDRLQGKPYVFRLAHRIQDDIERIERLHRFERQNNVNLAECL
;
A
#
# COMPACT_ATOMS: atom_id res chain seq x y z
N MET A 1 9.29 9.40 47.69
CA MET A 1 8.83 10.24 46.57
C MET A 1 9.73 9.94 45.39
N GLY A 2 9.13 9.53 44.29
CA GLY A 2 9.83 9.04 43.10
C GLY A 2 8.77 8.78 42.05
N GLU A 3 8.14 9.87 41.62
CA GLU A 3 7.13 9.88 40.58
C GLU A 3 7.77 9.33 39.32
N ARG A 4 7.33 8.14 38.89
CA ARG A 4 7.68 7.60 37.58
C ARG A 4 6.76 8.29 36.59
N GLU A 5 7.32 9.20 35.81
CA GLU A 5 6.63 9.83 34.69
C GLU A 5 6.11 8.76 33.73
N PRO A 6 4.86 8.85 33.25
CA PRO A 6 4.43 8.05 32.13
C PRO A 6 5.11 8.63 30.88
N THR A 7 6.12 7.93 30.36
CA THR A 7 6.63 8.15 29.01
C THR A 7 5.50 7.88 28.01
N GLY A 8 4.70 8.91 27.72
CA GLY A 8 3.86 8.95 26.53
C GLY A 8 4.78 9.11 25.34
N SER A 9 4.93 8.06 24.53
CA SER A 9 5.63 8.12 23.25
C SER A 9 5.05 9.26 22.40
N PRO A 10 5.89 10.00 21.63
CA PRO A 10 5.38 11.03 20.74
C PRO A 10 4.41 10.41 19.72
N PRO A 11 3.33 11.13 19.33
CA PRO A 11 2.29 10.60 18.46
C PRO A 11 2.78 10.18 17.06
N GLY A 12 3.99 10.56 16.64
CA GLY A 12 4.60 10.12 15.38
C GLY A 12 5.19 8.71 15.43
N THR A 13 5.68 8.23 16.58
CA THR A 13 6.39 6.94 16.67
C THR A 13 5.49 5.72 16.48
N ASP A 14 4.21 5.81 16.84
CA ASP A 14 3.27 4.68 16.70
C ASP A 14 2.94 4.41 15.22
N THR A 15 2.63 5.46 14.46
CA THR A 15 2.38 5.35 13.02
C THR A 15 3.63 4.85 12.28
N ASP A 16 4.80 5.43 12.54
CA ASP A 16 6.05 4.99 11.91
C ASP A 16 6.36 3.51 12.20
N GLN A 17 6.13 3.06 13.44
CA GLN A 17 6.38 1.67 13.82
C GLN A 17 5.36 0.71 13.18
N ARG A 18 4.10 1.12 13.06
CA ARG A 18 3.05 0.37 12.36
C ARG A 18 3.32 0.29 10.87
N VAL A 19 3.77 1.38 10.25
CA VAL A 19 4.14 1.42 8.83
C VAL A 19 5.33 0.51 8.57
N LYS A 20 6.39 0.58 9.39
CA LYS A 20 7.54 -0.32 9.28
C LYS A 20 7.17 -1.79 9.44
N ALA A 21 6.32 -2.11 10.42
CA ALA A 21 5.86 -3.48 10.62
C ALA A 21 5.01 -3.98 9.44
N PHE A 22 4.17 -3.11 8.87
CA PHE A 22 3.36 -3.43 7.70
C PHE A 22 4.22 -3.64 6.45
N VAL A 23 5.13 -2.70 6.16
CA VAL A 23 6.06 -2.78 5.02
C VAL A 23 6.96 -4.00 5.13
N GLY A 24 7.48 -4.30 6.32
CA GLY A 24 8.29 -5.50 6.57
C GLY A 24 7.55 -6.83 6.41
N GLY A 25 6.21 -6.79 6.33
CA GLY A 25 5.36 -7.96 6.09
C GLY A 25 4.81 -8.07 4.67
N LEU A 26 5.16 -7.14 3.77
CA LEU A 26 4.71 -7.17 2.38
C LEU A 26 5.39 -8.29 1.60
N SER A 27 4.62 -8.96 0.74
CA SER A 27 5.21 -9.88 -0.24
C SER A 27 5.94 -9.12 -1.35
N GLU A 28 6.83 -9.82 -2.08
CA GLU A 28 7.50 -9.23 -3.25
C GLU A 28 6.50 -8.74 -4.29
N GLU A 29 5.34 -9.40 -4.42
CA GLU A 29 4.30 -8.97 -5.35
C GLU A 29 3.60 -7.69 -4.87
N GLU A 30 3.31 -7.57 -3.56
CA GLU A 30 2.74 -6.35 -2.99
C GLU A 30 3.71 -5.16 -3.12
N VAL A 31 5.00 -5.37 -2.87
CA VAL A 31 6.04 -4.36 -3.10
C VAL A 31 6.08 -3.94 -4.57
N MET A 32 6.00 -4.90 -5.50
CA MET A 32 5.95 -4.62 -6.93
C MET A 32 4.71 -3.81 -7.31
N LEU A 33 3.53 -4.11 -6.75
CA LEU A 33 2.31 -3.35 -7.00
C LEU A 33 2.42 -1.89 -6.58
N VAL A 34 3.04 -1.62 -5.41
CA VAL A 34 3.29 -0.24 -4.94
C VAL A 34 4.22 0.51 -5.89
N ARG A 35 5.29 -0.14 -6.36
CA ARG A 35 6.23 0.47 -7.33
C ARG A 35 5.56 0.75 -8.68
N LEU A 36 4.81 -0.22 -9.21
CA LEU A 36 4.09 -0.09 -10.48
C LEU A 36 3.07 1.04 -10.42
N ARG A 37 2.36 1.18 -9.31
CA ARG A 37 1.43 2.30 -9.09
C ARG A 37 2.15 3.64 -9.19
N ASP A 38 3.31 3.77 -8.55
CA ASP A 38 4.08 5.02 -8.57
C ASP A 38 4.62 5.35 -9.97
N GLU A 39 5.19 4.36 -10.65
CA GLU A 39 5.81 4.53 -11.97
C GLU A 39 4.82 4.75 -13.12
N LEU A 40 3.66 4.07 -13.08
CA LEU A 40 2.72 4.05 -14.21
C LEU A 40 1.43 4.83 -13.98
N TYR A 41 1.06 5.06 -12.72
CA TYR A 41 -0.24 5.64 -12.35
C TYR A 41 -0.09 6.93 -11.51
N ASP A 42 1.12 7.50 -11.43
CA ASP A 42 1.43 8.71 -10.65
C ASP A 42 1.00 8.60 -9.18
N GLY A 43 1.18 7.42 -8.59
CA GLY A 43 0.80 7.16 -7.20
C GLY A 43 -0.70 6.90 -6.98
N ARG A 44 -1.53 6.87 -8.03
CA ARG A 44 -2.99 6.75 -7.91
C ARG A 44 -3.45 5.29 -7.96
N TRP A 45 -3.82 4.74 -6.80
CA TRP A 45 -4.43 3.41 -6.72
C TRP A 45 -5.73 3.28 -7.50
N ASP A 46 -6.57 4.32 -7.51
CA ASP A 46 -7.87 4.29 -8.20
C ASP A 46 -7.70 4.08 -9.71
N ALA A 47 -6.64 4.66 -10.31
CA ALA A 47 -6.34 4.48 -11.72
C ALA A 47 -5.85 3.05 -12.01
N MET A 48 -4.99 2.51 -11.15
CA MET A 48 -4.54 1.12 -11.27
C MET A 48 -5.68 0.11 -11.11
N LEU A 49 -6.60 0.34 -10.15
CA LEU A 49 -7.79 -0.49 -9.95
C LEU A 49 -8.74 -0.43 -11.15
N ALA A 50 -8.94 0.76 -11.74
CA ALA A 50 -9.75 0.91 -12.94
C ALA A 50 -9.18 0.09 -14.11
N ASP A 51 -7.86 0.14 -14.32
CA ASP A 51 -7.17 -0.64 -15.36
C ASP A 51 -7.30 -2.15 -15.14
N LEU A 52 -7.16 -2.63 -13.90
CA LEU A 52 -7.34 -4.04 -13.57
C LEU A 52 -8.79 -4.49 -13.78
N ASN A 53 -9.76 -3.65 -13.42
CA ASN A 53 -11.17 -3.93 -13.66
C ASN A 53 -11.51 -3.95 -15.15
N ASP A 54 -10.96 -3.03 -15.94
CA ASP A 54 -11.12 -3.02 -17.40
C ASP A 54 -10.52 -4.28 -18.04
N ARG A 55 -9.40 -4.77 -17.51
CA ARG A 55 -8.80 -6.05 -17.92
C ARG A 55 -9.71 -7.25 -17.60
N LEU A 56 -10.40 -7.26 -16.46
CA LEU A 56 -11.41 -8.30 -16.16
C LEU A 56 -12.56 -8.30 -17.16
N GLN A 57 -12.92 -7.13 -17.69
CA GLN A 57 -13.97 -6.96 -18.71
C GLN A 57 -13.48 -7.24 -20.14
N GLY A 58 -12.21 -7.63 -20.33
CA GLY A 58 -11.63 -7.91 -21.65
C GLY A 58 -11.33 -6.66 -22.49
N LYS A 59 -11.25 -5.48 -21.87
CA LYS A 59 -10.85 -4.23 -22.54
C LYS A 59 -9.32 -4.14 -22.72
N PRO A 60 -8.82 -3.26 -23.61
CA PRO A 60 -7.40 -2.96 -23.71
C PRO A 60 -6.85 -2.47 -22.36
N TYR A 61 -5.67 -2.94 -21.96
CA TYR A 61 -5.05 -2.64 -20.65
C TYR A 61 -3.58 -2.26 -20.82
N VAL A 62 -3.03 -1.48 -19.87
CA VAL A 62 -1.67 -0.93 -19.97
C VAL A 62 -0.57 -1.94 -19.64
N PHE A 63 -0.79 -2.91 -18.74
CA PHE A 63 0.26 -3.87 -18.34
C PHE A 63 -0.23 -5.27 -17.92
N ARG A 64 0.65 -6.28 -18.03
CA ARG A 64 0.33 -7.70 -17.71
C ARG A 64 1.02 -8.17 -16.43
N LEU A 65 0.25 -8.29 -15.35
CA LEU A 65 0.67 -9.01 -14.13
C LEU A 65 0.67 -10.53 -14.34
N ALA A 66 1.61 -11.22 -13.69
CA ALA A 66 1.78 -12.68 -13.74
C ALA A 66 0.75 -13.44 -12.88
N HIS A 67 0.11 -12.76 -11.92
CA HIS A 67 -0.87 -13.31 -11.00
C HIS A 67 -2.31 -13.13 -11.51
N ARG A 68 -3.27 -13.76 -10.85
CA ARG A 68 -4.69 -13.56 -11.17
C ARG A 68 -5.04 -12.11 -10.83
N ILE A 69 -5.65 -11.42 -11.79
CA ILE A 69 -6.06 -10.00 -11.66
C ILE A 69 -6.89 -9.76 -10.39
N GLN A 70 -7.74 -10.73 -10.01
CA GLN A 70 -8.55 -10.64 -8.81
C GLN A 70 -7.71 -10.59 -7.53
N ASP A 71 -6.64 -11.39 -7.44
CA ASP A 71 -5.73 -11.42 -6.30
C ASP A 71 -4.96 -10.09 -6.19
N ASP A 72 -4.56 -9.52 -7.33
CA ASP A 72 -3.87 -8.22 -7.39
C ASP A 72 -4.81 -7.08 -6.96
N ILE A 73 -6.10 -7.13 -7.33
CA ILE A 73 -7.12 -6.17 -6.86
C ILE A 73 -7.24 -6.25 -5.33
N GLU A 74 -7.38 -7.46 -4.76
CA GLU A 74 -7.50 -7.63 -3.31
C GLU A 74 -6.27 -7.10 -2.55
N ARG A 75 -5.06 -7.34 -3.09
CA ARG A 75 -3.80 -6.79 -2.56
C ARG A 75 -3.80 -5.26 -2.61
N ILE A 76 -4.14 -4.67 -3.75
CA ILE A 76 -4.20 -3.20 -3.91
C ILE A 76 -5.21 -2.59 -2.95
N GLU A 77 -6.39 -3.17 -2.80
CA GLU A 77 -7.41 -2.65 -1.87
C GLU A 77 -6.91 -2.66 -0.42
N ARG A 78 -6.18 -3.71 -0.03
CA ARG A 78 -5.54 -3.79 1.30
C ARG A 78 -4.49 -2.70 1.48
N LEU A 79 -3.61 -2.51 0.49
CA LEU A 79 -2.55 -1.48 0.51
C LEU A 79 -3.14 -0.07 0.56
N HIS A 80 -4.09 0.22 -0.33
CA HIS A 80 -4.77 1.52 -0.43
C HIS A 80 -5.53 1.84 0.86
N ARG A 81 -6.20 0.85 1.47
CA ARG A 81 -6.86 1.04 2.78
C ARG A 81 -5.85 1.40 3.86
N PHE A 82 -4.69 0.73 3.89
CA PHE A 82 -3.65 1.01 4.87
C PHE A 82 -3.09 2.42 4.71
N GLU A 83 -2.79 2.85 3.48
CA GLU A 83 -2.33 4.21 3.20
C GLU A 83 -3.33 5.27 3.67
N ARG A 84 -4.62 5.08 3.35
CA ARG A 84 -5.66 6.03 3.77
C ARG A 84 -5.88 6.06 5.29
N GLN A 85 -5.75 4.93 5.96
CA GLN A 85 -5.92 4.86 7.42
C GLN A 85 -4.78 5.52 8.18
N ASN A 86 -3.56 5.45 7.66
CA ASN A 86 -2.38 5.99 8.32
C ASN A 86 -1.91 7.33 7.71
N ASN A 87 -2.55 7.77 6.62
CA ASN A 87 -2.20 8.96 5.84
C ASN A 87 -0.72 8.95 5.40
N VAL A 88 -0.28 7.83 4.85
CA VAL A 88 1.11 7.60 4.38
C VAL A 88 1.13 7.15 2.94
N ASN A 89 2.26 7.37 2.26
CA ASN A 89 2.57 6.75 0.98
C ASN A 89 3.52 5.56 1.21
N LEU A 90 3.06 4.36 0.89
CA LEU A 90 3.87 3.13 1.02
C LEU A 90 5.09 3.15 0.10
N ALA A 91 5.03 3.84 -1.05
CA ALA A 91 6.18 3.95 -1.95
C ALA A 91 7.36 4.72 -1.33
N GLU A 92 7.07 5.70 -0.45
CA GLU A 92 8.12 6.45 0.26
C GLU A 92 8.77 5.63 1.39
N CYS A 93 8.16 4.50 1.75
CA CYS A 93 8.60 3.62 2.83
C CYS A 93 9.30 2.35 2.33
N LEU A 94 9.39 2.15 1.01
CA LEU A 94 9.99 1.00 0.30
C LEU A 94 11.36 1.34 -0.29
#